data_AF-A0A3S4DRW1-F1
#
_entry.id   AF-A0A3S4DRW1-F1
#
_cell.length_a   1.000
_cell.length_b   1.000
_cell.length_c   1.000
_cell.angle_alpha   90.00
_cell.angle_beta   90.00
_cell.angle_gamma   90.00
#
_symmetry.space_group_name_H-M   'P 1'
#
loop_
_entity.id
_entity.type
_entity.pdbx_description
1 polymer ?
#
loop_
_entity_poly.entity_id
_entity_poly.type
_entity_poly.pdbx_seq_one_letter_code
_entity_poly.pdbx_strand_id
1 'polypeptide(L)'
;MAPIMAHGLATNSIGYLVTDDNAMVWRGPMASKALMQLLQDTLWPDLDYLVLDMPPGTGDIQLTLSQNIPVTGALVVTTPQDIALLDAAKGIVMFEKVHVPVLGIVREHERAYLQQLRSP
;
A
#
# COMPACT_ATOMS: atom_id res chain seq x y z
N MET A 1 18.90 2.69 -8.38
CA MET A 1 18.03 3.03 -9.53
C MET A 1 17.49 4.45 -9.33
N ALA A 2 17.50 5.31 -10.35
CA ALA A 2 16.87 6.62 -10.24
C ALA A 2 15.34 6.46 -10.35
N PRO A 3 14.53 7.11 -9.49
CA PRO A 3 13.08 7.10 -9.64
C PRO A 3 12.67 7.84 -10.92
N ILE A 4 11.52 7.48 -11.47
CA ILE A 4 10.91 8.20 -12.59
C ILE A 4 10.25 9.46 -12.06
N MET A 5 10.51 10.61 -12.69
CA MET A 5 9.87 11.88 -12.33
C MET A 5 8.66 12.12 -13.21
N ALA A 6 7.48 12.30 -12.61
CA ALA A 6 6.24 12.62 -13.33
C ALA A 6 5.34 13.51 -12.47
N HIS A 7 4.77 14.56 -13.06
CA HIS A 7 3.84 15.49 -12.37
C HIS A 7 4.38 16.06 -11.04
N GLY A 8 5.70 16.24 -10.93
CA GLY A 8 6.35 16.70 -9.70
C GLY A 8 6.54 15.61 -8.63
N LEU A 9 6.21 14.36 -8.91
CA LEU A 9 6.40 13.21 -8.03
C LEU A 9 7.59 12.38 -8.49
N ALA A 10 8.37 11.89 -7.52
CA ALA A 10 9.31 10.80 -7.74
C ALA A 10 8.56 9.48 -7.57
N THR A 11 8.58 8.61 -8.57
CA THR A 11 7.88 7.33 -8.54
C THR A 11 8.82 6.18 -8.83
N ASN A 12 8.56 5.03 -8.22
CA ASN A 12 9.17 3.77 -8.63
C ASN A 12 8.15 2.64 -8.51
N SER A 13 8.23 1.66 -9.40
CA SER A 13 7.33 0.53 -9.45
C SER A 13 8.02 -0.67 -10.07
N ILE A 14 7.69 -1.85 -9.57
CA ILE A 14 8.07 -3.12 -10.20
C ILE A 14 7.58 -3.15 -11.65
N GLY A 15 6.42 -2.55 -11.93
CA GLY A 15 5.84 -2.48 -13.27
C GLY A 15 6.71 -1.75 -14.30
N TYR A 16 7.66 -0.90 -13.88
CA TYR A 16 8.59 -0.25 -14.80
C TYR A 16 9.67 -1.20 -15.33
N LEU A 17 9.89 -2.31 -14.63
CA LEU A 17 10.94 -3.30 -14.95
C LEU A 17 10.38 -4.52 -15.69
N VAL A 18 9.06 -4.66 -15.79
CA VAL A 18 8.38 -5.79 -16.42
C VAL A 18 7.90 -5.38 -17.81
N THR A 19 8.36 -6.09 -18.85
CA THR A 19 7.84 -5.98 -20.21
C THR A 19 6.58 -6.85 -20.37
N ASP A 20 5.60 -6.39 -21.15
CA ASP A 20 4.26 -7.00 -21.31
C ASP A 20 4.25 -8.49 -21.68
N ASP A 21 5.35 -9.01 -22.23
CA ASP A 21 5.44 -10.37 -22.77
C ASP A 21 5.53 -11.48 -21.70
N ASN A 22 5.68 -11.14 -20.42
CA ASN A 22 5.72 -12.12 -19.34
C ASN A 22 4.88 -11.66 -18.13
N ALA A 23 3.65 -12.17 -18.05
CA ALA A 23 2.87 -12.17 -16.81
C ALA A 23 3.60 -13.03 -15.76
N MET A 24 4.61 -12.44 -15.10
CA MET A 24 5.34 -13.11 -14.03
C MET A 24 4.39 -13.34 -12.85
N VAL A 25 4.21 -14.60 -12.48
CA VAL A 25 3.54 -14.95 -11.22
C VAL A 25 4.48 -14.60 -10.07
N TRP A 26 4.24 -13.45 -9.45
CA TRP A 26 4.99 -13.03 -8.27
C TRP A 26 4.60 -13.91 -7.08
N ARG A 27 5.47 -14.84 -6.69
CA ARG A 27 5.33 -15.57 -5.41
C ARG A 27 5.62 -14.61 -4.26
N GLY A 28 4.98 -14.81 -3.11
CA GLY A 28 5.08 -13.93 -1.93
C GLY A 28 6.50 -13.47 -1.57
N PRO A 29 7.50 -14.37 -1.43
CA PRO A 29 8.88 -13.98 -1.12
C PRO A 29 9.52 -13.07 -2.18
N MET A 30 9.16 -13.24 -3.45
CA MET A 30 9.69 -12.43 -4.55
C MET A 30 9.12 -11.00 -4.50
N ALA A 31 7.82 -10.87 -4.19
CA ALA A 31 7.19 -9.57 -4.01
C ALA A 31 7.80 -8.79 -2.83
N SER A 32 7.99 -9.44 -1.68
CA SER A 32 8.65 -8.81 -0.52
C SER A 32 10.07 -8.36 -0.84
N LYS A 33 10.86 -9.21 -1.52
CA LYS A 33 12.22 -8.84 -1.93
C LYS A 33 12.22 -7.65 -2.88
N ALA A 34 11.34 -7.65 -3.88
CA ALA A 34 11.25 -6.56 -4.84
C ALA A 34 10.81 -5.24 -4.19
N LEU A 35 9.84 -5.29 -3.25
CA LEU A 35 9.46 -4.12 -2.46
C LEU A 35 10.65 -3.57 -1.66
N MET A 36 11.39 -4.43 -0.95
CA MET A 36 12.58 -4.00 -0.22
C MET A 36 13.64 -3.38 -1.12
N GLN A 37 13.84 -3.97 -2.31
CA GLN A 37 14.74 -3.44 -3.32
C GLN A 37 14.32 -2.04 -3.80
N LEU A 38 13.02 -1.84 -4.06
CA LEU A 38 12.50 -0.51 -4.43
C LEU A 38 12.70 0.52 -3.32
N LEU A 39 12.59 0.13 -2.06
CA LEU A 39 12.76 1.04 -0.94
C LEU A 39 14.22 1.39 -0.69
N GLN A 40 15.12 0.40 -0.75
CA GLN A 40 16.52 0.56 -0.35
C GLN A 40 17.45 0.95 -1.50
N ASP A 41 17.20 0.46 -2.72
CA ASP A 41 18.10 0.67 -3.86
C ASP A 41 17.67 1.83 -4.77
N THR A 42 16.50 2.44 -4.50
CA THR A 42 16.07 3.64 -5.20
C THR A 42 16.76 4.86 -4.62
N LEU A 43 17.34 5.67 -5.50
CA LEU A 43 17.94 6.96 -5.17
C LEU A 43 16.82 7.99 -5.00
N TRP A 44 16.00 7.82 -3.96
CA TRP A 44 14.96 8.79 -3.62
C TRP A 44 15.61 10.16 -3.37
N PRO A 45 15.02 11.24 -3.90
CA PRO A 45 15.45 12.59 -3.54
C PRO A 45 15.12 12.86 -2.05
N ASP A 46 15.42 14.06 -1.58
CA ASP A 46 14.94 14.49 -0.27
C ASP A 46 13.40 14.56 -0.31
N LEU A 47 12.74 13.83 0.60
CA LEU A 47 11.30 13.62 0.60
C LEU A 47 10.74 13.90 1.99
N ASP A 48 9.69 14.73 2.07
CA ASP A 48 8.90 14.86 3.29
C ASP A 48 8.03 13.61 3.52
N TYR A 49 7.55 12.98 2.44
CA TYR A 49 6.66 11.83 2.47
C TYR A 49 7.00 10.82 1.38
N LEU A 50 7.00 9.54 1.77
CA LEU A 50 7.05 8.40 0.84
C LEU A 50 5.77 7.58 1.00
N VAL A 51 4.93 7.56 -0.03
CA VAL A 51 3.68 6.78 -0.03
C VAL A 51 3.95 5.42 -0.64
N LEU A 52 3.53 4.37 0.08
CA LEU A 52 3.70 2.98 -0.35
C LEU A 52 2.34 2.36 -0.67
N ASP A 53 2.17 1.93 -1.91
CA ASP A 53 1.01 1.12 -2.33
C ASP A 53 1.32 -0.35 -2.06
N MET A 54 0.67 -0.88 -1.03
CA MET A 54 0.93 -2.23 -0.53
C MET A 54 0.00 -3.23 -1.19
N PRO A 55 0.47 -4.45 -1.54
CA PRO A 55 -0.44 -5.50 -1.97
C PRO A 55 -1.46 -5.82 -0.86
N PRO A 56 -2.66 -6.31 -1.21
CA PRO A 56 -3.74 -6.49 -0.26
C PRO A 56 -3.43 -7.57 0.79
N GLY A 57 -4.12 -7.49 1.92
CA GLY A 57 -4.11 -8.50 2.98
C GLY A 57 -3.23 -8.15 4.18
N THR A 58 -2.95 -9.17 5.01
CA THR A 58 -2.25 -9.06 6.29
C THR A 58 -1.08 -10.05 6.38
N GLY A 59 -0.40 -10.26 5.25
CA GLY A 59 0.63 -11.28 5.10
C GLY A 59 2.02 -10.83 5.54
N ASP A 60 3.01 -11.64 5.17
CA ASP A 60 4.41 -11.45 5.57
C ASP A 60 5.03 -10.16 5.04
N ILE A 61 4.51 -9.58 3.95
CA ILE A 61 5.08 -8.37 3.35
C ILE A 61 4.86 -7.14 4.24
N GLN A 62 3.69 -7.02 4.88
CA GLN A 62 3.42 -5.94 5.83
C GLN A 62 4.26 -6.08 7.11
N LEU A 63 4.45 -7.32 7.59
CA LEU A 63 5.34 -7.61 8.72
C LEU A 63 6.80 -7.30 8.37
N THR A 64 7.27 -7.74 7.21
CA THR A 64 8.62 -7.47 6.73
C THR A 64 8.85 -5.96 6.60
N LEU A 65 7.89 -5.23 6.03
CA LEU A 65 7.97 -3.77 5.90
C LEU A 65 8.13 -3.10 7.27
N SER A 66 7.21 -3.37 8.20
CA SER A 66 7.23 -2.75 9.54
C SER A 66 8.47 -3.08 10.36
N GLN A 67 9.12 -4.23 10.10
CA GLN A 67 10.37 -4.61 10.75
C GLN A 67 11.61 -3.95 10.14
N ASN A 68 11.61 -3.65 8.85
CA ASN A 68 12.79 -3.15 8.14
C ASN A 68 12.76 -1.65 7.87
N ILE A 69 11.58 -1.04 7.89
CA ILE A 69 11.35 0.35 7.51
C ILE A 69 10.59 1.04 8.65
N PRO A 70 11.03 2.23 9.09
CA PRO A 70 10.32 2.99 10.11
C PRO A 70 9.03 3.60 9.55
N VAL A 71 7.98 2.80 9.45
CA VAL A 71 6.67 3.23 8.94
C VAL A 71 6.02 4.20 9.93
N THR A 72 5.77 5.44 9.49
CA THR A 72 5.19 6.49 10.33
C THR A 72 3.70 6.30 10.60
N GLY A 73 2.98 5.64 9.69
CA GLY A 73 1.57 5.32 9.85
C GLY A 73 0.99 4.61 8.63
N ALA A 74 -0.22 4.08 8.80
CA ALA A 74 -0.95 3.36 7.77
C ALA A 74 -2.35 3.95 7.54
N LEU A 75 -2.80 3.94 6.28
CA LEU A 75 -4.19 4.17 5.90
C LEU A 75 -4.78 2.86 5.37
N VAL A 76 -5.91 2.46 5.93
CA VAL A 76 -6.58 1.23 5.52
C VAL A 76 -7.68 1.57 4.52
N VAL A 77 -7.57 1.03 3.30
CA VAL A 77 -8.59 1.20 2.25
C VAL A 77 -9.45 -0.05 2.20
N THR A 78 -10.77 0.13 2.22
CA THR A 78 -11.74 -0.97 2.16
C THR A 78 -12.95 -0.58 1.34
N THR A 79 -13.72 -1.57 0.93
CA THR A 79 -15.05 -1.39 0.33
C THR A 79 -16.15 -1.69 1.37
N PRO A 80 -17.42 -1.34 1.11
CA PRO A 80 -18.50 -1.43 2.11
C PRO A 80 -19.00 -2.84 2.39
N GLN A 81 -18.54 -3.85 1.63
CA GLN A 81 -18.98 -5.22 1.78
C GLN A 81 -18.41 -5.84 3.06
N ASP A 82 -19.23 -6.62 3.76
CA ASP A 82 -18.88 -7.22 5.05
C ASP A 82 -17.54 -7.97 5.03
N ILE A 83 -17.25 -8.69 3.94
CA ILE A 83 -15.98 -9.43 3.80
C ILE A 83 -14.78 -8.49 3.78
N ALA A 84 -14.87 -7.38 3.02
CA ALA A 84 -13.81 -6.39 2.95
C ALA A 84 -13.61 -5.67 4.30
N LEU A 85 -14.72 -5.36 5.01
CA LEU A 85 -14.67 -4.77 6.34
C LEU A 85 -13.99 -5.69 7.36
N LEU A 86 -14.26 -7.00 7.30
CA LEU A 86 -13.60 -7.99 8.15
C LEU A 86 -12.10 -8.05 7.87
N ASP A 87 -11.68 -7.96 6.62
CA ASP A 87 -10.25 -7.97 6.26
C ASP A 87 -9.56 -6.65 6.64
N ALA A 88 -10.23 -5.51 6.49
CA ALA A 88 -9.76 -4.21 6.99
C ALA A 88 -9.54 -4.23 8.50
N ALA A 89 -10.48 -4.80 9.27
CA ALA A 89 -10.35 -4.96 10.71
C ALA A 89 -9.14 -5.81 11.10
N LYS A 90 -8.87 -6.91 10.39
CA LYS A 90 -7.65 -7.72 10.60
C LYS A 90 -6.39 -6.93 10.28
N GLY A 91 -6.40 -6.12 9.22
CA GLY A 91 -5.29 -5.25 8.83
C GLY A 91 -4.94 -4.23 9.90
N ILE A 92 -5.95 -3.61 10.51
CA ILE A 92 -5.78 -2.68 11.64
C ILE A 92 -5.09 -3.39 12.81
N VAL A 93 -5.61 -4.54 13.23
CA VAL A 93 -5.04 -5.33 14.34
C VAL A 93 -3.60 -5.76 14.04
N MET A 94 -3.28 -6.06 12.78
CA MET A 94 -1.92 -6.41 12.37
C MET A 94 -0.97 -5.22 12.53
N PHE A 95 -1.34 -4.03 12.05
CA PHE A 95 -0.52 -2.83 12.21
C PHE A 95 -0.33 -2.41 13.68
N GLU A 96 -1.36 -2.56 14.51
CA GLU A 96 -1.26 -2.35 15.96
C GLU A 96 -0.20 -3.27 16.60
N LYS A 97 -0.17 -4.56 16.22
CA LYS A 97 0.82 -5.53 16.75
C LYS A 97 2.27 -5.18 16.39
N VAL A 98 2.47 -4.51 15.26
CA VAL A 98 3.79 -4.04 14.82
C VAL A 98 4.03 -2.56 15.16
N HIS A 99 3.20 -1.98 16.02
CA HIS A 99 3.32 -0.60 16.53
C HIS A 99 3.28 0.47 15.44
N VAL A 100 2.59 0.20 14.32
CA VAL A 100 2.35 1.17 13.26
C VAL A 100 0.98 1.82 13.50
N PRO A 101 0.89 3.15 13.69
CA PRO A 101 -0.39 3.80 13.94
C PRO A 101 -1.25 3.81 12.68
N VAL A 102 -2.50 3.36 12.82
CA VAL A 102 -3.51 3.51 11.75
C VAL A 102 -4.09 4.92 11.83
N LEU A 103 -3.80 5.74 10.83
CA LEU A 103 -4.19 7.15 10.78
C LEU A 103 -5.66 7.33 10.38
N GLY A 104 -6.26 6.32 9.75
CA GLY A 104 -7.65 6.34 9.33
C GLY A 104 -8.04 5.19 8.41
N ILE A 105 -9.33 5.14 8.08
CA ILE A 105 -9.93 4.18 7.17
C ILE A 105 -10.59 4.94 6.03
N VAL A 106 -10.30 4.56 4.79
CA VAL A 106 -10.93 5.10 3.59
C VAL A 106 -11.89 4.05 3.05
N ARG A 107 -13.15 4.44 2.83
CA ARG A 107 -14.17 3.58 2.21
C ARG A 107 -14.33 3.97 0.75
N GLU A 108 -13.93 3.08 -0.14
CA GLU A 108 -14.13 3.25 -1.58
C GLU A 108 -15.56 2.87 -1.98
N HIS A 109 -16.05 3.45 -3.08
CA HIS A 109 -17.35 3.14 -3.68
C HIS A 109 -18.58 3.37 -2.79
N GLU A 110 -18.49 4.19 -1.73
CA GLU A 110 -19.63 4.62 -0.91
C GLU A 110 -20.53 5.66 -1.63
N ARG A 111 -20.87 5.43 -2.91
CA ARG A 111 -21.74 6.34 -3.67
C ARG A 111 -23.22 6.22 -3.28
N ALA A 112 -23.64 5.06 -2.75
CA ALA A 112 -25.05 4.83 -2.41
C ALA A 112 -25.54 5.75 -1.25
N TYR A 113 -24.67 6.09 -0.31
CA TYR A 113 -25.04 6.94 0.84
C TYR A 113 -25.02 8.44 0.49
N LEU A 114 -24.07 8.88 -0.35
CA LEU A 114 -23.95 10.28 -0.75
C LEU A 114 -25.07 10.76 -1.70
N GLN A 115 -25.76 9.84 -2.38
CA GLN A 115 -26.95 10.18 -3.17
C GLN A 115 -28.19 10.37 -2.29
N GLN A 116 -28.31 9.63 -1.18
CA GLN A 116 -29.42 9.79 -0.23
C GLN A 116 -29.31 11.07 0.61
N LEU A 117 -28.09 11.54 0.90
CA LEU A 117 -27.82 12.82 1.57
C LEU A 117 -27.92 14.05 0.64
N ARG A 118 -28.14 13.85 -0.66
CA ARG A 118 -28.29 14.92 -1.66
C ARG A 118 -29.71 15.07 -2.21
N SER A 119 -30.68 14.34 -1.65
CA SER A 119 -32.09 14.59 -1.91
C SER A 119 -32.59 15.66 -0.92
N PRO A 120 -33.06 16.83 -1.38
CA PRO A 120 -33.81 17.76 -0.55
C PRO A 120 -35.17 17.19 -0.11
#